data_AF-Q025B4-F1
#
_entry.id   AF-Q025B4-F1
#
_cell.length_a   1.000
_cell.length_b   1.000
_cell.length_c   1.000
_cell.angle_alpha   90.00
_cell.angle_beta   90.00
_cell.angle_gamma   90.00
#
_symmetry.space_group_name_H-M   'P 1'
#
loop_
_entity.id
_entity.type
_entity.pdbx_description
1 polymer ?
#
loop_
_entity_poly.entity_id
_entity_poly.type
_entity_poly.pdbx_seq_one_letter_code
_entity_poly.pdbx_strand_id
1 'polypeptide(L)'
;MIKSLKAVQLNRRMTFELSFHPDLNVVTGKNGSGKTTLLKLLWYVISGNLERIIPEITFESFDLVTDEFEVGMSIEGSGKQRIAKLRYRAGDFIKETERPFELSFDWDDLEITNREIVNTTSTSIFFPTFRRIEGGFSIPSRDEDSVRFNARLRSRETSHYRADSEHNALQRAMDQLSARLTVQQHRFVASISTHDIVRLLTSQYAEVSETTNRLHMDLSNFILKTIRGVSGEESRHLLSEIQTRARSVTERSELLLRPFTVLSGLIAQVFQYKGIKLADPITLGEAREAIASDLLSAGEKQMLSFLCYNAFANQASIFIDEPEISLHVDWQRILFPLLLDQSTGNQFIIATHSPFIYSKFADKELALSSDRGE
;
A
#
# COMPACT_ATOMS: atom_id res chain seq x y z
N MET A 1 1.71 12.54 -0.30
CA MET A 1 2.00 12.00 1.05
C MET A 1 1.09 12.62 2.09
N ILE A 2 0.96 11.97 3.24
CA ILE A 2 0.21 12.49 4.39
C ILE A 2 1.07 13.49 5.14
N LYS A 3 0.51 14.66 5.47
CA LYS A 3 1.21 15.74 6.19
C LYS A 3 0.80 15.84 7.63
N SER A 4 -0.50 15.86 7.90
CA SER A 4 -1.01 16.01 9.25
C SER A 4 -2.38 15.41 9.42
N LEU A 5 -2.68 14.99 10.64
CA LEU A 5 -4.01 14.55 11.05
C LEU A 5 -4.35 15.22 12.38
N LYS A 6 -5.48 15.90 12.40
CA LYS A 6 -6.14 16.34 13.63
C LYS A 6 -7.34 15.45 13.88
N ALA A 7 -7.49 14.94 15.10
CA ALA A 7 -8.65 14.14 15.48
C ALA A 7 -9.14 14.54 16.86
N VAL A 8 -10.46 14.59 17.03
CA VAL A 8 -11.15 14.95 18.27
C VAL A 8 -12.06 13.80 18.68
N GLN A 9 -11.96 13.40 19.95
CA GLN A 9 -12.73 12.30 20.55
C GLN A 9 -12.69 10.98 19.76
N LEU A 10 -11.56 10.69 19.10
CA LEU A 10 -11.35 9.40 18.42
C LEU A 10 -11.42 8.25 19.44
N ASN A 11 -12.22 7.25 19.15
CA ASN A 11 -12.68 6.21 20.08
C ASN A 11 -13.13 6.72 21.47
N ARG A 12 -13.78 7.89 21.50
CA ARG A 12 -14.31 8.55 22.71
C ARG A 12 -13.26 8.95 23.75
N ARG A 13 -11.98 8.95 23.39
CA ARG A 13 -10.88 9.12 24.35
C ARG A 13 -9.72 9.96 23.83
N MET A 14 -9.47 9.95 22.53
CA MET A 14 -8.24 10.52 21.96
C MET A 14 -8.53 11.84 21.26
N THR A 15 -7.80 12.88 21.64
CA THR A 15 -7.74 14.14 20.89
C THR A 15 -6.27 14.46 20.67
N PHE A 16 -5.87 14.61 19.41
CA PHE A 16 -4.48 14.82 19.03
C PHE A 16 -4.37 15.59 17.72
N GLU A 17 -3.19 16.16 17.51
CA GLU A 17 -2.76 16.76 16.26
C GLU A 17 -1.37 16.20 15.96
N LEU A 18 -1.27 15.43 14.88
CA LEU A 18 -0.04 14.75 14.47
C LEU A 18 0.47 15.37 13.18
N SER A 19 1.79 15.56 13.09
CA SER A 19 2.51 15.88 11.86
C SER A 19 3.35 14.68 11.44
N PHE A 20 3.29 14.33 10.16
CA PHE A 20 3.95 13.15 9.62
C PHE A 20 5.20 13.56 8.83
N HIS A 21 6.28 12.82 9.05
CA HIS A 21 7.50 12.86 8.25
C HIS A 21 7.25 12.22 6.88
N PRO A 22 7.92 12.70 5.81
CA PRO A 22 7.74 12.18 4.46
C PRO A 22 8.27 10.75 4.27
N ASP A 23 9.11 10.24 5.18
CA ASP A 23 9.76 8.93 5.06
C ASP A 23 9.23 7.89 6.06
N LEU A 24 9.45 8.04 7.36
CA LEU A 24 9.05 7.05 8.39
C LEU A 24 8.38 7.75 9.57
N ASN A 25 7.29 7.15 10.06
CA ASN A 25 6.52 7.62 11.20
C ASN A 25 6.22 6.42 12.11
N VAL A 26 6.71 6.48 13.35
CA VAL A 26 6.60 5.36 14.29
C VAL A 26 5.58 5.70 15.36
N VAL A 27 4.37 5.18 15.22
CA VAL A 27 3.28 5.37 16.18
C VAL A 27 3.46 4.42 17.36
N THR A 28 3.62 4.99 18.56
CA THR A 28 3.81 4.25 19.82
C THR A 28 2.71 4.56 20.84
N GLY A 29 2.61 3.70 21.85
CA GLY A 29 1.70 3.88 22.98
C GLY A 29 1.20 2.55 23.54
N LYS A 30 0.58 2.59 24.71
CA LYS A 30 0.06 1.42 25.44
C LYS A 30 -0.88 0.53 24.62
N ASN A 31 -1.07 -0.71 25.08
CA ASN A 31 -2.13 -1.56 24.57
C ASN A 31 -3.49 -0.85 24.74
N GLY A 32 -4.27 -0.78 23.66
CA GLY A 32 -5.53 -0.05 23.63
C GLY A 32 -5.41 1.47 23.49
N SER A 33 -4.21 2.02 23.24
CA SER A 33 -4.00 3.46 22.98
C SER A 33 -4.56 3.96 21.65
N GLY A 34 -5.20 3.09 20.85
CA GLY A 34 -5.83 3.47 19.58
C GLY A 34 -4.91 3.49 18.36
N LYS A 35 -3.67 2.97 18.46
CA LYS A 35 -2.74 2.83 17.32
C LYS A 35 -3.40 2.25 16.07
N THR A 36 -3.90 1.00 16.12
CA THR A 36 -4.61 0.36 14.99
C THR A 36 -5.75 1.22 14.46
N THR A 37 -6.50 1.91 15.32
CA THR A 37 -7.58 2.80 14.89
C THR A 37 -7.06 4.00 14.11
N LEU A 38 -5.93 4.58 14.53
CA LEU A 38 -5.25 5.63 13.76
C LEU A 38 -4.87 5.14 12.37
N LEU A 39 -4.18 3.99 12.23
CA LEU A 39 -3.80 3.52 10.89
C LEU A 39 -5.05 3.20 10.05
N LYS A 40 -6.09 2.60 10.65
CA LYS A 40 -7.36 2.34 9.95
C LYS A 40 -8.01 3.60 9.44
N LEU A 41 -8.09 4.64 10.27
CA LEU A 41 -8.64 5.94 9.87
C LEU A 41 -7.86 6.50 8.69
N LEU A 42 -6.53 6.60 8.81
CA LEU A 42 -5.66 7.10 7.76
C LEU A 42 -5.85 6.29 6.47
N TRP A 43 -5.87 4.97 6.57
CA TRP A 43 -6.06 4.09 5.42
C TRP A 43 -7.42 4.25 4.76
N TYR A 44 -8.51 4.23 5.53
CA TYR A 44 -9.86 4.36 4.98
C TYR A 44 -10.05 5.67 4.25
N VAL A 45 -9.45 6.75 4.77
CA VAL A 45 -9.44 8.02 4.08
C VAL A 45 -8.62 7.94 2.79
N ILE A 46 -7.36 7.52 2.85
CA ILE A 46 -6.42 7.52 1.72
C ILE A 46 -6.81 6.55 0.60
N SER A 47 -7.50 5.46 0.94
CA SER A 47 -7.93 4.44 -0.01
C SER A 47 -9.34 4.65 -0.57
N GLY A 48 -10.03 5.72 -0.19
CA GLY A 48 -11.41 5.97 -0.61
C GLY A 48 -12.40 4.93 -0.08
N ASN A 49 -12.28 4.58 1.19
CA ASN A 49 -13.20 3.72 1.95
C ASN A 49 -13.90 4.52 3.07
N LEU A 50 -14.27 5.79 2.82
CA LEU A 50 -14.84 6.69 3.84
C LEU A 50 -16.08 6.12 4.51
N GLU A 51 -16.83 5.27 3.80
CA GLU A 51 -18.00 4.60 4.32
C GLU A 51 -17.76 3.71 5.54
N ARG A 52 -16.53 3.22 5.71
CA ARG A 52 -16.18 2.29 6.79
C ARG A 52 -15.87 3.03 8.08
N ILE A 53 -15.62 4.33 8.00
CA ILE A 53 -15.17 5.11 9.16
C ILE A 53 -16.29 5.18 10.19
N ILE A 54 -17.50 5.58 9.80
CA ILE A 54 -18.62 5.79 10.75
C ILE A 54 -19.04 4.49 11.47
N PRO A 55 -19.19 3.33 10.79
CA PRO A 55 -19.55 2.09 11.46
C PRO A 55 -18.47 1.54 12.40
N GLU A 56 -17.19 1.80 12.11
CA GLU A 56 -16.08 1.13 12.82
C GLU A 56 -15.33 2.03 13.80
N ILE A 57 -15.37 3.34 13.59
CA ILE A 57 -14.56 4.32 14.31
C ILE A 57 -15.48 5.38 14.88
N THR A 58 -15.42 5.58 16.20
CA THR A 58 -16.16 6.66 16.84
C THR A 58 -15.28 7.90 16.94
N PHE A 59 -15.81 9.07 16.60
CA PHE A 59 -15.10 10.35 16.62
C PHE A 59 -16.10 11.50 16.73
N GLU A 60 -15.62 12.68 17.15
CA GLU A 60 -16.35 13.94 17.03
C GLU A 60 -15.96 14.65 15.75
N SER A 61 -14.66 14.73 15.47
CA SER A 61 -14.16 15.18 14.17
C SER A 61 -12.78 14.63 13.84
N PHE A 62 -12.44 14.64 12.56
CA PHE A 62 -11.07 14.55 12.09
C PHE A 62 -10.85 15.44 10.88
N ASP A 63 -9.63 15.92 10.69
CA ASP A 63 -9.17 16.64 9.51
C ASP A 63 -7.80 16.07 9.11
N LEU A 64 -7.73 15.47 7.92
CA LEU A 64 -6.53 14.91 7.30
C LEU A 64 -6.05 15.85 6.19
N VAL A 65 -4.75 16.16 6.20
CA VAL A 65 -4.08 16.95 5.17
C VAL A 65 -3.02 16.09 4.49
N THR A 66 -3.03 16.09 3.16
CA THR A 66 -2.04 15.43 2.32
C THR A 66 -1.35 16.45 1.40
N ASP A 67 -0.43 16.00 0.56
CA ASP A 67 0.13 16.82 -0.52
C ASP A 67 -0.91 17.24 -1.55
N GLU A 68 -1.90 16.38 -1.80
CA GLU A 68 -2.78 16.52 -2.96
C GLU A 68 -4.19 16.98 -2.58
N PHE A 69 -4.64 16.66 -1.36
CA PHE A 69 -5.98 16.97 -0.88
C PHE A 69 -6.05 17.11 0.64
N GLU A 70 -7.12 17.76 1.09
CA GLU A 70 -7.56 17.86 2.47
C GLU A 70 -8.95 17.23 2.59
N VAL A 71 -9.19 16.48 3.66
CA VAL A 71 -10.51 15.90 3.93
C VAL A 71 -10.78 15.89 5.42
N GLY A 72 -11.98 16.31 5.79
CA GLY A 72 -12.42 16.33 7.17
C GLY A 72 -13.83 15.83 7.33
N MET A 73 -14.10 15.18 8.45
CA MET A 73 -15.44 14.75 8.81
C MET A 73 -15.73 15.17 10.24
N SER A 74 -16.92 15.71 10.50
CA SER A 74 -17.40 16.00 11.86
C SER A 74 -18.79 15.42 12.09
N ILE A 75 -19.08 15.08 13.34
CA ILE A 75 -20.41 14.66 13.77
C ILE A 75 -20.87 15.60 14.88
N GLU A 76 -21.84 16.44 14.55
CA GLU A 76 -22.40 17.43 15.46
C GLU A 76 -23.78 16.99 15.98
N GLY A 77 -24.23 17.54 17.10
CA GLY A 77 -25.56 17.29 17.67
C GLY A 77 -25.63 16.09 18.64
N SER A 78 -26.82 15.90 19.23
CA SER A 78 -27.05 14.87 20.26
C SER A 78 -28.36 14.11 20.04
N GLY A 79 -28.39 12.83 20.40
CA GLY A 79 -29.58 11.99 20.26
C GLY A 79 -30.01 11.83 18.80
N LYS A 80 -31.29 12.06 18.52
CA LYS A 80 -31.88 11.88 17.17
C LYS A 80 -31.57 12.98 16.15
N GLN A 81 -30.82 14.00 16.55
CA GLN A 81 -30.50 15.16 15.71
C GLN A 81 -29.01 15.25 15.38
N ARG A 82 -28.30 14.11 15.34
CA ARG A 82 -26.89 14.11 14.93
C ARG A 82 -26.79 14.44 13.44
N ILE A 83 -25.84 15.28 13.06
CA ILE A 83 -25.54 15.67 11.68
C ILE A 83 -24.08 15.31 11.40
N ALA A 84 -23.85 14.54 10.34
CA ALA A 84 -22.52 14.28 9.82
C ALA A 84 -22.19 15.30 8.72
N LYS A 85 -21.02 15.92 8.83
CA LYS A 85 -20.48 16.84 7.84
C LYS A 85 -19.21 16.23 7.24
N LEU A 86 -19.08 16.31 5.92
CA LEU A 86 -17.91 15.90 5.16
C LEU A 86 -17.41 17.08 4.34
N ARG A 87 -16.12 17.36 4.43
CA ARG A 87 -15.43 18.37 3.62
C ARG A 87 -14.29 17.70 2.87
N TYR A 88 -14.16 18.01 1.59
CA TYR A 88 -13.07 17.59 0.74
C TYR A 88 -12.57 18.78 -0.07
N ARG A 89 -11.25 18.91 -0.19
CA ARG A 89 -10.61 19.95 -0.97
C ARG A 89 -9.39 19.39 -1.70
N ALA A 90 -9.31 19.61 -3.01
CA ALA A 90 -8.13 19.31 -3.82
C ALA A 90 -7.90 20.45 -4.82
N GLY A 91 -6.83 21.21 -4.63
CA GLY A 91 -6.60 22.45 -5.38
C GLY A 91 -7.77 23.44 -5.22
N ASP A 92 -8.37 23.83 -6.35
CA ASP A 92 -9.54 24.73 -6.41
C ASP A 92 -10.88 23.99 -6.20
N PHE A 93 -10.87 22.66 -6.26
CA PHE A 93 -12.08 21.87 -6.04
C PHE A 93 -12.39 21.79 -4.54
N ILE A 94 -13.57 22.24 -4.14
CA ILE A 94 -14.08 22.17 -2.77
C ILE A 94 -15.46 21.51 -2.81
N LYS A 95 -15.65 20.48 -1.99
CA LYS A 95 -16.93 19.83 -1.77
C LYS A 95 -17.24 19.78 -0.28
N GLU A 96 -18.41 20.26 0.11
CA GLU A 96 -18.92 20.15 1.47
C GLU A 96 -20.30 19.49 1.44
N THR A 97 -20.59 18.61 2.39
CA THR A 97 -21.86 17.89 2.47
C THR A 97 -22.27 17.74 3.93
N GLU A 98 -23.54 18.00 4.22
CA GLU A 98 -24.13 17.81 5.55
C GLU A 98 -25.37 16.91 5.47
N ARG A 99 -25.46 15.90 6.34
CA ARG A 99 -26.57 14.93 6.37
C ARG A 99 -26.94 14.53 7.80
N PRO A 100 -28.23 14.28 8.09
CA PRO A 100 -28.63 13.65 9.35
C PRO A 100 -27.97 12.28 9.51
N PHE A 101 -27.43 11.98 10.69
CA PHE A 101 -26.67 10.77 11.00
C PHE A 101 -27.55 9.49 11.03
N GLU A 102 -28.83 9.62 11.40
CA GLU A 102 -29.74 8.48 11.59
C GLU A 102 -30.44 8.00 10.33
N LEU A 103 -30.59 8.88 9.34
CA LEU A 103 -31.05 8.49 8.01
C LEU A 103 -29.87 7.79 7.37
N SER A 104 -29.94 6.45 7.27
CA SER A 104 -28.99 5.60 6.54
C SER A 104 -28.38 6.40 5.40
N PHE A 105 -27.09 6.74 5.52
CA PHE A 105 -26.39 7.63 4.58
C PHE A 105 -26.90 7.36 3.17
N ASP A 106 -27.46 8.35 2.47
CA ASP A 106 -27.61 8.18 1.03
C ASP A 106 -26.21 8.35 0.44
N TRP A 107 -25.65 7.22 0.04
CA TRP A 107 -24.22 6.94 -0.17
C TRP A 107 -23.57 7.73 -1.31
N ASP A 108 -24.37 8.44 -2.11
CA ASP A 108 -23.94 9.06 -3.36
C ASP A 108 -22.86 10.14 -3.13
N ASP A 109 -22.93 10.88 -2.01
CA ASP A 109 -21.96 11.94 -1.71
C ASP A 109 -20.59 11.41 -1.25
N LEU A 110 -20.60 10.32 -0.48
CA LEU A 110 -19.39 9.57 -0.11
C LEU A 110 -18.76 8.94 -1.34
N GLU A 111 -19.58 8.40 -2.24
CA GLU A 111 -19.12 7.80 -3.50
C GLU A 111 -18.34 8.80 -4.37
N ILE A 112 -18.85 10.02 -4.54
CA ILE A 112 -18.13 11.05 -5.29
C ILE A 112 -16.81 11.38 -4.60
N THR A 113 -16.81 11.57 -3.29
CA THR A 113 -15.60 11.95 -2.53
C THR A 113 -14.55 10.84 -2.56
N ASN A 114 -14.95 9.59 -2.37
CA ASN A 114 -14.09 8.42 -2.49
C ASN A 114 -13.44 8.35 -3.88
N ARG A 115 -14.20 8.66 -4.93
CA ARG A 115 -13.68 8.67 -6.31
C ARG A 115 -12.58 9.72 -6.50
N GLU A 116 -12.82 10.93 -6.03
CA GLU A 116 -11.84 12.01 -6.11
C GLU A 116 -10.57 11.64 -5.33
N ILE A 117 -10.72 11.14 -4.11
CA ILE A 117 -9.60 10.63 -3.32
C ILE A 117 -8.80 9.58 -4.10
N VAL A 118 -9.45 8.54 -4.63
CA VAL A 118 -8.75 7.45 -5.34
C VAL A 118 -8.06 7.94 -6.60
N ASN A 119 -8.62 8.93 -7.30
CA ASN A 119 -8.01 9.49 -8.50
C ASN A 119 -6.82 10.43 -8.20
N THR A 120 -6.85 11.08 -7.04
CA THR A 120 -5.85 12.07 -6.63
C THR A 120 -4.72 11.46 -5.80
N THR A 121 -4.98 10.37 -5.08
CA THR A 121 -4.01 9.75 -4.16
C THR A 121 -3.08 8.80 -4.90
N SER A 122 -1.78 8.91 -4.61
CA SER A 122 -0.80 7.88 -4.97
C SER A 122 -1.12 6.52 -4.33
N THR A 123 -0.44 5.47 -4.81
CA THR A 123 -0.58 4.11 -4.27
C THR A 123 -0.50 4.09 -2.75
N SER A 124 -1.32 3.25 -2.12
CA SER A 124 -1.19 2.99 -0.70
C SER A 124 -1.25 1.49 -0.44
N ILE A 125 -0.59 1.02 0.62
CA ILE A 125 -0.59 -0.39 1.01
C ILE A 125 -0.83 -0.50 2.51
N PHE A 126 -1.73 -1.38 2.92
CA PHE A 126 -2.00 -1.66 4.33
C PHE A 126 -1.69 -3.11 4.69
N PHE A 127 -0.78 -3.29 5.63
CA PHE A 127 -0.46 -4.57 6.26
C PHE A 127 -1.09 -4.63 7.66
N PRO A 128 -2.29 -5.22 7.79
CA PRO A 128 -2.84 -5.54 9.09
C PRO A 128 -2.06 -6.70 9.71
N THR A 129 -2.06 -6.82 11.04
CA THR A 129 -1.67 -8.08 11.67
C THR A 129 -2.86 -9.01 11.86
N PHE A 130 -2.58 -10.31 11.83
CA PHE A 130 -3.57 -11.37 12.01
C PHE A 130 -4.41 -11.18 13.28
N ARG A 131 -3.77 -10.87 14.42
CA ARG A 131 -4.45 -10.60 15.71
C ARG A 131 -5.41 -9.40 15.64
N ARG A 132 -5.15 -8.43 14.76
CA ARG A 132 -5.94 -7.20 14.63
C ARG A 132 -7.04 -7.30 13.57
N ILE A 133 -6.99 -8.32 12.71
CA ILE A 133 -8.06 -8.65 11.77
C ILE A 133 -9.28 -9.19 12.51
N GLU A 134 -9.08 -10.15 13.43
CA GLU A 134 -10.16 -10.79 14.19
C GLU A 134 -10.95 -9.82 15.08
N GLY A 135 -10.37 -8.67 15.44
CA GLY A 135 -10.91 -7.73 16.43
C GLY A 135 -11.45 -6.39 15.91
N GLY A 136 -11.52 -6.14 14.60
CA GLY A 136 -12.12 -4.86 14.18
C GLY A 136 -12.10 -4.46 12.71
N PHE A 137 -11.83 -5.34 11.75
CA PHE A 137 -12.28 -5.09 10.38
C PHE A 137 -13.64 -5.76 10.25
N SER A 138 -14.71 -4.98 10.32
CA SER A 138 -16.05 -5.55 10.32
C SER A 138 -16.31 -6.20 8.97
N ILE A 139 -16.76 -7.46 8.97
CA ILE A 139 -17.35 -8.08 7.80
C ILE A 139 -18.85 -7.85 7.94
N PRO A 140 -19.47 -6.92 7.18
CA PRO A 140 -20.92 -6.84 7.17
C PRO A 140 -21.48 -8.19 6.74
N SER A 141 -22.50 -8.68 7.44
CA SER A 141 -23.33 -9.79 6.98
C SER A 141 -23.89 -9.45 5.59
N ARG A 142 -24.07 -10.48 4.75
CA ARG A 142 -24.41 -10.42 3.32
C ARG A 142 -25.61 -9.55 2.91
N ASP A 143 -26.36 -8.99 3.86
CA ASP A 143 -27.70 -8.42 3.64
C ASP A 143 -27.85 -6.91 3.92
N GLU A 144 -26.78 -6.13 4.06
CA GLU A 144 -26.92 -4.66 4.20
C GLU A 144 -26.16 -3.89 3.10
N ASP A 145 -26.94 -3.47 2.10
CA ASP A 145 -26.89 -2.36 1.13
C ASP A 145 -25.64 -1.45 0.93
N SER A 146 -24.40 -1.84 1.26
CA SER A 146 -23.19 -1.03 1.01
C SER A 146 -22.51 -1.30 -0.35
N VAL A 147 -23.23 -1.83 -1.34
CA VAL A 147 -22.64 -2.51 -2.52
C VAL A 147 -22.60 -1.66 -3.80
N ARG A 148 -23.17 -0.45 -3.84
CA ARG A 148 -23.41 0.23 -5.13
C ARG A 148 -22.16 0.84 -5.80
N PHE A 149 -21.20 1.40 -5.06
CA PHE A 149 -19.98 1.96 -5.65
C PHE A 149 -18.84 0.95 -5.83
N ASN A 150 -18.57 0.15 -4.79
CA ASN A 150 -17.46 -0.80 -4.77
C ASN A 150 -17.58 -1.89 -5.84
N ALA A 151 -18.79 -2.24 -6.29
CA ALA A 151 -18.97 -3.22 -7.35
C ALA A 151 -18.45 -2.74 -8.73
N ARG A 152 -18.38 -1.43 -8.98
CA ARG A 152 -17.99 -0.87 -10.30
C ARG A 152 -16.50 -0.55 -10.42
N LEU A 153 -15.81 -0.22 -9.31
CA LEU A 153 -14.37 0.08 -9.29
C LEU A 153 -13.48 -1.12 -8.95
N ARG A 154 -14.06 -2.25 -8.55
CA ARG A 154 -13.31 -3.49 -8.35
C ARG A 154 -12.77 -3.99 -9.68
N SER A 155 -11.49 -4.37 -9.71
CA SER A 155 -10.94 -5.12 -10.82
C SER A 155 -11.85 -6.33 -11.10
N ARG A 156 -12.12 -6.63 -12.38
CA ARG A 156 -12.77 -7.88 -12.83
C ARG A 156 -11.85 -9.09 -12.59
N GLU A 157 -11.30 -9.21 -11.39
CA GLU A 157 -10.56 -10.38 -10.92
C GLU A 157 -11.47 -11.22 -10.04
N THR A 158 -12.66 -11.57 -10.57
CA THR A 158 -13.41 -12.71 -10.06
C THR A 158 -12.73 -13.97 -10.60
N SER A 159 -11.69 -14.41 -9.92
CA SER A 159 -11.02 -15.67 -10.22
C SER A 159 -11.98 -16.85 -9.98
N HIS A 160 -12.11 -17.70 -11.00
CA HIS A 160 -12.72 -19.02 -10.90
C HIS A 160 -11.89 -19.90 -9.96
N TYR A 161 -12.24 -19.92 -8.67
CA TYR A 161 -11.65 -20.86 -7.72
C TYR A 161 -12.40 -22.20 -7.77
N ARG A 162 -11.72 -23.23 -8.28
CA ARG A 162 -12.18 -24.63 -8.17
C ARG A 162 -12.15 -25.06 -6.70
N ALA A 163 -13.08 -25.94 -6.35
CA ALA A 163 -13.20 -26.52 -5.03
C ALA A 163 -12.02 -27.46 -4.74
N ASP A 164 -11.09 -27.01 -3.88
CA ASP A 164 -10.08 -27.87 -3.26
C ASP A 164 -10.06 -27.64 -1.73
N SER A 165 -10.03 -28.76 -0.99
CA SER A 165 -9.67 -29.02 0.43
C SER A 165 -10.02 -28.00 1.54
N GLU A 166 -10.62 -28.51 2.63
CA GLU A 166 -10.97 -27.79 3.87
C GLU A 166 -9.79 -27.08 4.57
N HIS A 167 -8.52 -27.45 4.30
CA HIS A 167 -7.33 -26.91 4.96
C HIS A 167 -7.04 -25.41 4.70
N ASN A 168 -7.72 -24.78 3.74
CA ASN A 168 -7.49 -23.37 3.35
C ASN A 168 -8.66 -22.42 3.67
N ALA A 169 -9.51 -22.73 4.65
CA ALA A 169 -10.65 -21.86 5.00
C ALA A 169 -10.22 -20.46 5.50
N LEU A 170 -9.22 -20.40 6.38
CA LEU A 170 -8.71 -19.15 6.94
C LEU A 170 -8.02 -18.28 5.88
N GLN A 171 -7.14 -18.88 5.08
CA GLN A 171 -6.48 -18.19 3.97
C GLN A 171 -7.51 -17.58 3.01
N ARG A 172 -8.53 -18.35 2.62
CA ARG A 172 -9.63 -17.86 1.77
C ARG A 172 -10.38 -16.68 2.38
N ALA A 173 -10.62 -16.70 3.70
CA ALA A 173 -11.27 -15.59 4.39
C ALA A 173 -10.41 -14.32 4.35
N MET A 174 -9.09 -14.46 4.53
CA MET A 174 -8.15 -13.33 4.46
C MET A 174 -8.01 -12.79 3.03
N ASP A 175 -7.97 -13.66 2.02
CA ASP A 175 -7.94 -13.24 0.62
C ASP A 175 -9.23 -12.50 0.25
N GLN A 176 -10.39 -12.98 0.73
CA GLN A 176 -11.67 -12.28 0.55
C GLN A 176 -11.70 -10.93 1.25
N LEU A 177 -11.15 -10.82 2.46
CA LEU A 177 -11.04 -9.56 3.17
C LEU A 177 -10.15 -8.56 2.41
N SER A 178 -8.98 -9.04 1.99
CA SER A 178 -8.04 -8.29 1.14
C SER A 178 -8.70 -7.75 -0.12
N ALA A 179 -9.43 -8.62 -0.84
CA ALA A 179 -10.13 -8.23 -2.06
C ALA A 179 -11.28 -7.24 -1.81
N ARG A 180 -11.95 -7.31 -0.66
CA ARG A 180 -13.07 -6.42 -0.31
C ARG A 180 -12.63 -5.01 0.10
N LEU A 181 -11.46 -4.88 0.73
CA LEU A 181 -10.90 -3.62 1.22
C LEU A 181 -9.95 -2.95 0.21
N THR A 182 -9.42 -3.73 -0.73
CA THR A 182 -8.61 -3.21 -1.83
C THR A 182 -9.46 -2.40 -2.79
N VAL A 183 -8.99 -1.19 -3.14
CA VAL A 183 -9.64 -0.27 -4.07
C VAL A 183 -8.58 0.20 -5.08
N GLN A 184 -8.71 -0.19 -6.34
CA GLN A 184 -7.76 0.13 -7.41
C GLN A 184 -6.28 -0.08 -7.00
N GLN A 185 -5.46 0.98 -6.97
CA GLN A 185 -4.06 0.97 -6.56
C GLN A 185 -3.85 0.85 -5.03
N HIS A 186 -4.90 1.02 -4.22
CA HIS A 186 -4.84 0.93 -2.76
C HIS A 186 -5.02 -0.52 -2.32
N ARG A 187 -3.95 -1.17 -1.88
CA ARG A 187 -3.92 -2.60 -1.56
C ARG A 187 -4.06 -2.86 -0.06
N PHE A 188 -5.00 -3.71 0.32
CA PHE A 188 -5.10 -4.27 1.67
C PHE A 188 -4.56 -5.70 1.67
N VAL A 189 -3.49 -5.97 2.41
CA VAL A 189 -2.73 -7.23 2.36
C VAL A 189 -2.96 -8.04 3.63
N ALA A 190 -4.15 -8.66 3.77
CA ALA A 190 -4.56 -9.33 5.00
C ALA A 190 -3.84 -10.66 5.27
N SER A 191 -3.39 -11.34 4.21
CA SER A 191 -2.56 -12.52 4.32
C SER A 191 -1.17 -12.24 3.78
N ILE A 192 -0.17 -12.70 4.50
CA ILE A 192 1.22 -12.71 4.06
C ILE A 192 1.47 -14.12 3.51
N SER A 193 0.95 -14.36 2.31
CA SER A 193 1.13 -15.63 1.62
C SER A 193 2.24 -15.52 0.56
N THR A 194 2.93 -16.63 0.31
CA THR A 194 3.86 -16.72 -0.83
C THR A 194 3.11 -16.59 -2.15
N HIS A 195 1.84 -16.99 -2.20
CA HIS A 195 1.00 -16.87 -3.39
C HIS A 195 0.78 -15.41 -3.81
N ASP A 196 0.54 -14.51 -2.86
CA ASP A 196 0.37 -13.08 -3.14
C ASP A 196 1.66 -12.46 -3.67
N ILE A 197 2.80 -12.83 -3.07
CA ILE A 197 4.13 -12.38 -3.50
C ILE A 197 4.42 -12.88 -4.92
N VAL A 198 4.16 -14.16 -5.20
CA VAL A 198 4.31 -14.75 -6.55
C VAL A 198 3.46 -13.99 -7.55
N ARG A 199 2.19 -13.74 -7.23
CA ARG A 199 1.26 -13.04 -8.12
C ARG A 199 1.70 -11.61 -8.38
N LEU A 200 2.11 -10.87 -7.34
CA LEU A 200 2.65 -9.52 -7.46
C LEU A 200 3.85 -9.50 -8.41
N LEU A 201 4.83 -10.36 -8.16
CA LEU A 201 6.08 -10.39 -8.95
C LEU A 201 5.85 -10.86 -10.38
N THR A 202 4.95 -11.83 -10.59
CA THR A 202 4.55 -12.27 -11.93
C THR A 202 3.94 -11.12 -12.70
N SER A 203 3.01 -10.38 -12.08
CA SER A 203 2.36 -9.23 -12.71
C SER A 203 3.37 -8.13 -13.04
N GLN A 204 4.24 -7.79 -12.09
CA GLN A 204 5.25 -6.75 -12.28
C GLN A 204 6.28 -7.13 -13.34
N TYR A 205 6.71 -8.39 -13.37
CA TYR A 205 7.64 -8.88 -14.38
C TYR A 205 7.00 -8.88 -15.77
N ALA A 206 5.72 -9.29 -15.87
CA ALA A 206 4.98 -9.25 -17.13
C ALA A 206 4.86 -7.80 -17.66
N GLU A 207 4.53 -6.85 -16.80
CA GLU A 207 4.42 -5.42 -17.14
C GLU A 207 5.76 -4.82 -17.60
N VAL A 208 6.85 -5.12 -16.87
CA VAL A 208 8.20 -4.69 -17.23
C VAL A 208 8.63 -5.30 -18.56
N SER A 209 8.36 -6.59 -18.77
CA SER A 209 8.68 -7.30 -20.02
C SER A 209 7.90 -6.72 -21.20
N GLU A 210 6.60 -6.47 -21.04
CA GLU A 210 5.78 -5.85 -22.08
C GLU A 210 6.31 -4.47 -22.47
N THR A 211 6.60 -3.63 -21.46
CA THR A 211 7.11 -2.27 -21.67
C THR A 211 8.47 -2.30 -22.37
N THR A 212 9.37 -3.18 -21.93
CA THR A 212 10.70 -3.35 -22.51
C THR A 212 10.63 -3.82 -23.96
N ASN A 213 9.79 -4.81 -24.25
CA ASN A 213 9.58 -5.29 -25.63
C ASN A 213 9.01 -4.19 -26.52
N ARG A 214 8.09 -3.37 -26.02
CA ARG A 214 7.54 -2.22 -26.75
C ARG A 214 8.62 -1.20 -27.10
N LEU A 215 9.45 -0.82 -26.13
CA LEU A 215 10.58 0.09 -26.35
C LEU A 215 11.56 -0.44 -27.41
N HIS A 216 11.89 -1.73 -27.36
CA HIS A 216 12.76 -2.36 -28.36
C HIS A 216 12.12 -2.45 -29.75
N MET A 217 10.81 -2.68 -29.83
CA MET A 217 10.08 -2.70 -31.10
C MET A 217 10.01 -1.30 -31.72
N ASP A 218 9.76 -0.28 -30.92
CA ASP A 218 9.78 1.13 -31.36
C ASP A 218 11.16 1.54 -31.87
N LEU A 219 12.23 1.14 -31.17
CA LEU A 219 13.60 1.35 -31.64
C LEU A 219 13.87 0.62 -32.96
N SER A 220 13.42 -0.63 -33.09
CA SER A 220 13.61 -1.42 -34.31
C SER A 220 12.88 -0.79 -35.50
N ASN A 221 11.64 -0.33 -35.30
CA ASN A 221 10.87 0.38 -36.31
C ASN A 221 11.52 1.71 -36.71
N PHE A 222 12.04 2.44 -35.73
CA PHE A 222 12.80 3.67 -35.98
C PHE A 222 14.04 3.39 -36.85
N ILE A 223 14.85 2.40 -36.48
CA ILE A 223 16.05 2.02 -37.23
C ILE A 223 15.69 1.65 -38.68
N LEU A 224 14.65 0.84 -38.89
CA LEU A 224 14.21 0.45 -40.24
C LEU A 224 13.74 1.64 -41.09
N LYS A 225 13.00 2.58 -40.49
CA LYS A 225 12.55 3.80 -41.18
C LYS A 225 13.75 4.68 -41.56
N THR A 226 14.69 4.83 -40.64
CA THR A 226 15.91 5.63 -40.85
C THR A 226 16.77 5.05 -41.96
N ILE A 227 17.01 3.74 -41.99
CA ILE A 227 17.83 3.07 -43.04
C ILE A 227 17.20 3.19 -44.43
N ARG A 228 15.86 3.13 -44.54
CA ARG A 228 15.16 3.22 -45.85
C ARG A 228 15.20 4.62 -46.48
N GLY A 229 15.49 5.67 -45.70
CA GLY A 229 15.52 7.05 -46.17
C GLY A 229 16.91 7.59 -46.54
N VAL A 230 17.96 6.77 -46.56
CA VAL A 230 19.35 7.25 -46.61
C VAL A 230 19.84 7.54 -48.03
N SER A 231 20.33 8.76 -48.25
CA SER A 231 21.18 9.14 -49.40
C SER A 231 22.26 10.15 -48.97
N GLY A 232 23.55 9.76 -48.99
CA GLY A 232 24.69 10.69 -48.83
C GLY A 232 25.08 11.07 -47.38
N GLU A 233 25.76 12.23 -47.25
CA GLU A 233 26.45 12.76 -46.05
C GLU A 233 25.61 12.82 -44.76
N GLU A 234 24.28 12.72 -44.85
CA GLU A 234 23.33 12.62 -43.73
C GLU A 234 23.54 11.37 -42.86
N SER A 235 24.25 10.35 -43.38
CA SER A 235 24.47 9.06 -42.71
C SER A 235 25.12 9.17 -41.33
N ARG A 236 26.04 10.13 -41.12
CA ARG A 236 26.73 10.30 -39.82
C ARG A 236 25.79 10.85 -38.74
N HIS A 237 24.92 11.79 -39.10
CA HIS A 237 23.92 12.34 -38.18
C HIS A 237 22.88 11.27 -37.80
N LEU A 238 22.41 10.49 -38.78
CA LEU A 238 21.46 9.40 -38.55
C LEU A 238 22.01 8.30 -37.65
N LEU A 239 23.28 7.93 -37.80
CA LEU A 239 23.95 6.98 -36.91
C LEU A 239 24.01 7.49 -35.47
N SER A 240 24.32 8.79 -35.27
CA SER A 240 24.32 9.41 -33.95
C SER A 240 22.94 9.40 -33.30
N GLU A 241 21.88 9.61 -34.08
CA GLU A 241 20.50 9.58 -33.57
C GLU A 241 20.09 8.16 -33.15
N ILE A 242 20.43 7.15 -33.97
CA ILE A 242 20.20 5.73 -33.62
C ILE A 242 20.93 5.36 -32.34
N GLN A 243 22.21 5.73 -32.20
CA GLN A 243 22.99 5.44 -30.99
C GLN A 243 22.38 6.10 -29.74
N THR A 244 21.96 7.36 -29.86
CA THR A 244 21.32 8.08 -28.75
C THR A 244 20.02 7.40 -28.31
N ARG A 245 19.16 7.01 -29.26
CA ARG A 245 17.90 6.32 -28.94
C ARG A 245 18.14 4.92 -28.38
N ALA A 246 19.09 4.17 -28.94
CA ALA A 246 19.43 2.84 -28.45
C ALA A 246 19.91 2.91 -26.99
N ARG A 247 20.80 3.84 -26.68
CA ARG A 247 21.25 4.10 -25.32
C ARG A 247 20.10 4.47 -24.39
N SER A 248 19.20 5.36 -24.82
CA SER A 248 18.02 5.74 -24.03
C SER A 248 17.09 4.55 -23.75
N VAL A 249 16.90 3.63 -24.71
CA VAL A 249 16.13 2.41 -24.49
C VAL A 249 16.80 1.51 -23.46
N THR A 250 18.12 1.29 -23.56
CA THR A 250 18.87 0.50 -22.58
C THR A 250 18.75 1.09 -21.18
N GLU A 251 18.98 2.40 -21.03
CA GLU A 251 18.87 3.09 -19.75
C GLU A 251 17.45 2.97 -19.15
N ARG A 252 16.40 3.09 -19.98
CA ARG A 252 15.01 2.89 -19.52
C ARG A 252 14.73 1.45 -19.09
N SER A 253 15.21 0.46 -19.84
CA SER A 253 15.06 -0.95 -19.48
C SER A 253 15.75 -1.29 -18.17
N GLU A 254 16.95 -0.74 -17.94
CA GLU A 254 17.65 -0.89 -16.66
C GLU A 254 16.87 -0.28 -15.50
N LEU A 255 16.29 0.91 -15.68
CA LEU A 255 15.43 1.54 -14.67
C LEU A 255 14.18 0.71 -14.36
N LEU A 256 13.56 0.09 -15.36
CA LEU A 256 12.39 -0.79 -15.16
C LEU A 256 12.74 -2.07 -14.40
N LEU A 257 13.95 -2.60 -14.58
CA LEU A 257 14.42 -3.81 -13.89
C LEU A 257 15.05 -3.53 -12.52
N ARG A 258 15.38 -2.27 -12.21
CA ARG A 258 16.02 -1.86 -10.94
C ARG A 258 15.33 -2.44 -9.69
N PRO A 259 13.99 -2.43 -9.55
CA PRO A 259 13.33 -3.03 -8.38
C PRO A 259 13.69 -4.50 -8.16
N PHE A 260 13.78 -5.30 -9.22
CA PHE A 260 14.15 -6.71 -9.14
C PHE A 260 15.61 -6.89 -8.75
N THR A 261 16.51 -6.05 -9.26
CA THR A 261 17.93 -6.08 -8.92
C THR A 261 18.17 -5.72 -7.46
N VAL A 262 17.52 -4.65 -6.98
CA VAL A 262 17.56 -4.23 -5.57
C VAL A 262 17.03 -5.33 -4.66
N LEU A 263 15.86 -5.88 -4.99
CA LEU A 263 15.24 -6.96 -4.22
C LEU A 263 16.14 -8.20 -4.14
N SER A 264 16.77 -8.58 -5.26
CA SER A 264 17.72 -9.70 -5.31
C SER A 264 18.93 -9.47 -4.40
N GLY A 265 19.48 -8.25 -4.39
CA GLY A 265 20.58 -7.88 -3.49
C GLY A 265 20.20 -7.94 -2.02
N LEU A 266 19.03 -7.42 -1.67
CA LEU A 266 18.52 -7.45 -0.29
C LEU A 266 18.23 -8.88 0.18
N ILE A 267 17.72 -9.74 -0.70
CA ILE A 267 17.49 -11.15 -0.38
C ILE A 267 18.82 -11.84 -0.03
N ALA A 268 19.86 -11.64 -0.85
CA ALA A 268 21.18 -12.21 -0.61
C ALA A 268 21.86 -11.69 0.68
N GLN A 269 21.50 -10.48 1.13
CA GLN A 269 22.02 -9.89 2.37
C GLN A 269 21.28 -10.37 3.62
N VAL A 270 19.95 -10.53 3.54
CA VAL A 270 19.08 -10.76 4.70
C VAL A 270 18.90 -12.25 4.98
N PHE A 271 18.74 -13.05 3.93
CA PHE A 271 18.47 -14.46 4.07
C PHE A 271 19.77 -15.28 3.96
N GLN A 272 19.80 -16.43 4.63
CA GLN A 272 20.97 -17.32 4.57
C GLN A 272 21.19 -17.93 3.18
N TYR A 273 20.12 -17.99 2.38
CA TYR A 273 20.13 -18.49 1.01
C TYR A 273 20.22 -17.33 0.01
N LYS A 274 20.94 -17.54 -1.09
CA LYS A 274 21.14 -16.49 -2.11
C LYS A 274 19.99 -16.36 -3.10
N GLY A 275 18.96 -17.21 -3.02
CA GLY A 275 17.78 -17.08 -3.86
C GLY A 275 16.50 -17.66 -3.25
N ILE A 276 15.37 -17.24 -3.81
CA ILE A 276 14.04 -17.75 -3.46
C ILE A 276 13.32 -18.08 -4.76
N LYS A 277 13.01 -19.36 -4.94
CA LYS A 277 12.17 -19.86 -6.03
C LYS A 277 10.71 -19.68 -5.64
N LEU A 278 10.04 -18.78 -6.34
CA LEU A 278 8.65 -18.41 -6.06
C LEU A 278 7.68 -19.20 -6.94
N ALA A 279 7.96 -19.25 -8.24
CA ALA A 279 7.24 -20.05 -9.22
C ALA A 279 8.21 -20.43 -10.35
N ASP A 280 7.86 -21.37 -11.22
CA ASP A 280 8.58 -21.53 -12.48
C ASP A 280 8.03 -20.54 -13.51
N PRO A 281 8.83 -19.65 -14.13
CA PRO A 281 10.29 -19.48 -14.05
C PRO A 281 10.80 -18.38 -13.08
N ILE A 282 9.95 -17.87 -12.18
CA ILE A 282 10.27 -16.73 -11.29
C ILE A 282 11.13 -17.16 -10.09
N THR A 283 12.40 -16.74 -10.14
CA THR A 283 13.34 -16.84 -9.02
C THR A 283 13.90 -15.47 -8.70
N LEU A 284 13.89 -15.10 -7.43
CA LEU A 284 14.57 -13.91 -6.92
C LEU A 284 15.96 -14.31 -6.44
N GLY A 285 16.99 -13.53 -6.77
CA GLY A 285 18.37 -13.87 -6.44
C GLY A 285 18.95 -15.01 -7.29
N GLU A 286 19.90 -15.74 -6.74
CA GLU A 286 20.63 -16.79 -7.46
C GLU A 286 19.82 -18.07 -7.59
N ALA A 287 19.41 -18.41 -8.82
CA ALA A 287 18.59 -19.58 -9.09
C ALA A 287 19.21 -20.93 -8.66
N ARG A 288 20.55 -21.01 -8.59
CA ARG A 288 21.27 -22.23 -8.18
C ARG A 288 21.18 -22.49 -6.68
N GLU A 289 21.06 -21.44 -5.88
CA GLU A 289 21.00 -21.51 -4.42
C GLU A 289 19.59 -21.15 -3.91
N ALA A 290 18.59 -21.25 -4.78
CA ALA A 290 17.24 -20.83 -4.48
C ALA A 290 16.44 -21.89 -3.72
N ILE A 291 15.84 -21.50 -2.60
CA ILE A 291 14.91 -22.38 -1.87
C ILE A 291 13.46 -22.14 -2.33
N ALA A 292 12.63 -23.17 -2.28
CA ALA A 292 11.21 -23.02 -2.56
C ALA A 292 10.53 -22.12 -1.53
N SER A 293 9.67 -21.22 -1.99
CA SER A 293 9.00 -20.23 -1.14
C SER A 293 8.16 -20.86 -0.01
N ASP A 294 7.65 -22.07 -0.21
CA ASP A 294 6.84 -22.77 0.79
C ASP A 294 7.64 -23.16 2.03
N LEU A 295 8.96 -23.34 1.89
CA LEU A 295 9.89 -23.67 2.97
C LEU A 295 10.26 -22.47 3.85
N LEU A 296 9.86 -21.26 3.47
CA LEU A 296 10.09 -20.05 4.27
C LEU A 296 9.26 -20.10 5.56
N SER A 297 9.90 -19.73 6.67
CA SER A 297 9.24 -19.45 7.94
C SER A 297 8.25 -18.28 7.82
N ALA A 298 7.32 -18.17 8.77
CA ALA A 298 6.34 -17.08 8.78
C ALA A 298 7.03 -15.69 8.83
N GLY A 299 8.11 -15.57 9.61
CA GLY A 299 8.93 -14.36 9.65
C GLY A 299 9.61 -14.05 8.32
N GLU A 300 10.19 -15.07 7.66
CA GLU A 300 10.78 -14.95 6.32
C GLU A 300 9.77 -14.48 5.27
N LYS A 301 8.56 -15.06 5.27
CA LYS A 301 7.47 -14.66 4.38
C LYS A 301 7.04 -13.22 4.65
N GLN A 302 6.96 -12.81 5.91
CA GLN A 302 6.63 -11.43 6.31
C GLN A 302 7.69 -10.42 5.87
N MET A 303 8.97 -10.71 6.13
CA MET A 303 10.08 -9.88 5.69
C MET A 303 10.10 -9.75 4.16
N LEU A 304 9.98 -10.87 3.44
CA LEU A 304 9.95 -10.87 1.98
C LEU A 304 8.77 -10.07 1.43
N SER A 305 7.59 -10.20 2.04
CA SER A 305 6.40 -9.43 1.65
C SER A 305 6.66 -7.92 1.74
N PHE A 306 7.18 -7.44 2.87
CA PHE A 306 7.51 -6.03 3.03
C PHE A 306 8.52 -5.55 1.99
N LEU A 307 9.58 -6.32 1.74
CA LEU A 307 10.59 -5.99 0.75
C LEU A 307 10.02 -5.93 -0.68
N CYS A 308 9.19 -6.90 -1.06
CA CYS A 308 8.57 -6.95 -2.38
C CYS A 308 7.60 -5.78 -2.59
N TYR A 309 6.63 -5.60 -1.70
CA TYR A 309 5.64 -4.54 -1.85
C TYR A 309 6.26 -3.15 -1.84
N ASN A 310 7.29 -2.92 -1.01
CA ASN A 310 8.00 -1.65 -1.02
C ASN A 310 8.75 -1.43 -2.35
N ALA A 311 9.43 -2.44 -2.89
CA ALA A 311 10.23 -2.31 -4.11
C ALA A 311 9.39 -1.93 -5.34
N PHE A 312 8.13 -2.38 -5.40
CA PHE A 312 7.21 -2.11 -6.52
C PHE A 312 6.20 -0.99 -6.25
N ALA A 313 6.24 -0.37 -5.06
CA ALA A 313 5.47 0.83 -4.76
C ALA A 313 6.42 2.04 -4.82
N ASN A 314 6.02 3.11 -5.51
CA ASN A 314 6.79 4.34 -5.58
C ASN A 314 5.95 5.51 -5.06
N GLN A 315 6.56 6.36 -4.22
CA GLN A 315 5.89 7.51 -3.60
C GLN A 315 4.54 7.14 -2.94
N ALA A 316 4.48 5.94 -2.37
CA ALA A 316 3.29 5.35 -1.80
C ALA A 316 3.19 5.57 -0.29
N SER A 317 1.96 5.57 0.23
CA SER A 317 1.71 5.54 1.68
C SER A 317 1.57 4.09 2.17
N ILE A 318 2.53 3.61 2.95
CA ILE A 318 2.58 2.23 3.45
C ILE A 318 2.28 2.21 4.95
N PHE A 319 1.24 1.47 5.33
CA PHE A 319 0.79 1.30 6.69
C PHE A 319 1.11 -0.10 7.17
N ILE A 320 1.76 -0.21 8.33
CA ILE A 320 2.10 -1.51 8.92
C ILE A 320 1.69 -1.52 10.38
N ASP A 321 0.69 -2.33 10.72
CA ASP A 321 0.35 -2.60 12.11
C ASP A 321 1.26 -3.72 12.63
N GLU A 322 1.72 -3.62 13.88
CA GLU A 322 2.60 -4.56 14.62
C GLU A 322 3.57 -5.38 13.71
N PRO A 323 4.53 -4.72 13.01
CA PRO A 323 5.49 -5.41 12.13
C PRO A 323 6.31 -6.50 12.85
N GLU A 324 6.41 -6.43 14.18
CA GLU A 324 7.25 -7.31 15.00
C GLU A 324 6.71 -8.74 15.23
N ILE A 325 5.42 -9.02 15.04
CA ILE A 325 4.78 -10.24 15.58
C ILE A 325 5.49 -11.55 15.20
N SER A 326 5.94 -11.68 13.95
CA SER A 326 6.57 -12.91 13.45
C SER A 326 8.07 -12.76 13.20
N LEU A 327 8.65 -11.59 13.50
CA LEU A 327 10.05 -11.27 13.19
C LEU A 327 10.96 -11.53 14.38
N HIS A 328 12.12 -12.15 14.12
CA HIS A 328 13.19 -12.23 15.11
C HIS A 328 13.70 -10.82 15.46
N VAL A 329 14.24 -10.63 16.67
CA VAL A 329 14.71 -9.33 17.17
C VAL A 329 15.71 -8.67 16.22
N ASP A 330 16.63 -9.44 15.65
CA ASP A 330 17.61 -8.90 14.69
C ASP A 330 16.94 -8.35 13.44
N TRP A 331 15.86 -8.98 12.98
CA TRP A 331 15.11 -8.56 11.81
C TRP A 331 14.29 -7.31 12.08
N GLN A 332 13.70 -7.20 13.27
CA GLN A 332 13.03 -5.98 13.71
C GLN A 332 13.97 -4.77 13.65
N ARG A 333 15.26 -4.95 14.02
CA ARG A 333 16.27 -3.87 14.00
C ARG A 333 16.70 -3.45 12.60
N ILE A 334 16.62 -4.32 11.59
CA ILE A 334 17.09 -4.04 10.23
C ILE A 334 15.96 -3.79 9.24
N LEU A 335 14.70 -4.10 9.58
CA LEU A 335 13.55 -3.97 8.69
C LEU A 335 13.44 -2.59 8.05
N PHE A 336 13.25 -1.54 8.84
CA PHE A 336 13.07 -0.19 8.29
C PHE A 336 14.34 0.39 7.65
N PRO A 337 15.56 0.15 8.17
CA PRO A 337 16.77 0.48 7.43
C PRO A 337 16.79 -0.11 6.01
N LEU A 338 16.42 -1.38 5.84
CA LEU A 338 16.38 -2.04 4.53
C LEU A 338 15.27 -1.48 3.64
N LEU A 339 14.09 -1.21 4.19
CA LEU A 339 12.99 -0.62 3.44
C LEU A 339 13.31 0.81 2.96
N LEU A 340 13.96 1.61 3.79
CA LEU A 340 14.38 2.96 3.42
C LEU A 340 15.51 2.96 2.38
N ASP A 341 16.43 1.99 2.44
CA ASP A 341 17.54 1.85 1.49
C ASP A 341 17.08 1.55 0.05
N GLN A 342 15.89 0.96 -0.12
CA GLN A 342 15.29 0.75 -1.45
C GLN A 342 15.03 2.04 -2.22
N SER A 343 15.03 3.22 -1.57
CA SER A 343 14.96 4.54 -2.21
C SER A 343 13.72 4.71 -3.11
N THR A 344 12.60 4.14 -2.70
CA THR A 344 11.30 4.17 -3.41
C THR A 344 10.53 5.48 -3.18
N GLY A 345 10.99 6.29 -2.22
CA GLY A 345 10.31 7.51 -1.79
C GLY A 345 8.99 7.24 -1.07
N ASN A 346 8.75 6.02 -0.58
CA ASN A 346 7.52 5.66 0.15
C ASN A 346 7.51 6.24 1.57
N GLN A 347 6.32 6.62 2.04
CA GLN A 347 6.06 7.07 3.40
C GLN A 347 5.55 5.89 4.22
N PHE A 348 6.25 5.54 5.27
CA PHE A 348 5.86 4.51 6.22
C PHE A 348 5.16 5.13 7.42
N ILE A 349 3.99 4.60 7.77
CA ILE A 349 3.27 4.91 9.00
C ILE A 349 3.01 3.59 9.71
N ILE A 350 3.75 3.37 10.79
CA ILE A 350 3.76 2.07 11.46
C ILE A 350 3.24 2.19 12.88
N ALA A 351 2.53 1.17 13.35
CA ALA A 351 2.24 1.02 14.77
C ALA A 351 3.04 -0.13 15.33
N THR A 352 3.77 0.12 16.41
CA THR A 352 4.59 -0.91 17.04
C THR A 352 4.61 -0.78 18.55
N HIS A 353 4.79 -1.91 19.20
CA HIS A 353 5.13 -2.02 20.62
C HIS A 353 6.60 -2.39 20.81
N SER A 354 7.33 -2.70 19.73
CA SER A 354 8.69 -3.21 19.84
C SER A 354 9.71 -2.11 20.13
N PRO A 355 10.43 -2.17 21.27
CA PRO A 355 11.53 -1.27 21.55
C PRO A 355 12.65 -1.40 20.53
N PHE A 356 12.81 -2.56 19.89
CA PHE A 356 13.84 -2.78 18.88
C PHE A 356 13.59 -2.02 17.59
N ILE A 357 12.36 -1.56 17.37
CA ILE A 357 11.96 -0.73 16.24
C ILE A 357 12.01 0.73 16.65
N TYR A 358 11.19 1.15 17.63
CA TYR A 358 11.04 2.59 17.91
C TYR A 358 12.29 3.25 18.50
N SER A 359 13.16 2.51 19.21
CA SER A 359 14.37 3.10 19.81
C SER A 359 15.37 3.63 18.78
N LYS A 360 15.36 3.07 17.56
CA LYS A 360 16.23 3.54 16.46
C LYS A 360 15.73 4.81 15.78
N PHE A 361 14.46 5.16 15.98
CA PHE A 361 13.77 6.23 15.26
C PHE A 361 13.03 7.17 16.22
N ALA A 362 13.69 7.49 17.34
CA ALA A 362 13.11 8.33 18.40
C ALA A 362 12.73 9.74 17.90
N ASP A 363 13.44 10.26 16.89
CA ASP A 363 13.16 11.52 16.21
C ASP A 363 11.90 11.49 15.32
N LYS A 364 11.38 10.28 15.03
CA LYS A 364 10.23 10.04 14.15
C LYS A 364 9.04 9.41 14.89
N GLU A 365 9.09 9.44 16.21
CA GLU A 365 8.10 8.82 17.07
C GLU A 365 6.85 9.71 17.23
N LEU A 366 5.68 9.12 17.02
CA LEU A 366 4.37 9.73 17.22
C LEU A 366 3.67 9.03 18.40
N ALA A 367 3.89 9.56 19.61
CA ALA A 367 3.33 8.97 20.83
C ALA A 367 1.86 9.34 21.02
N LEU A 368 0.96 8.35 21.00
CA LEU A 368 -0.48 8.55 21.24
C LEU A 368 -0.87 8.60 22.72
N SER A 369 0.02 8.18 23.61
CA SER A 369 -0.14 8.25 25.06
C SER A 369 1.18 8.64 25.71
N SER A 370 1.10 9.33 26.85
CA SER A 370 2.29 9.72 27.63
C SER A 370 3.11 8.52 28.14
N ASP A 371 2.51 7.33 28.17
CA ASP A 371 3.14 6.09 28.57
C ASP A 371 3.26 5.13 27.38
N ARG A 372 4.45 4.53 27.21
CA ARG A 372 4.80 3.65 26.09
C ARG A 372 4.34 2.21 26.31
N GLY A 373 3.87 1.86 27.51
CA GLY A 373 3.43 0.51 27.84
C GLY A 373 4.59 -0.44 27.98
N GLU A 374 5.35 -0.25 29.06
CA GLU A 374 6.30 -1.24 29.57
C GLU A 374 5.60 -2.52 30.06
#